data_AF-A0A563BFC9-F1
#
_entry.id   AF-A0A563BFC9-F1
#
_cell.length_a   1.000
_cell.length_b   1.000
_cell.length_c   1.000
_cell.angle_alpha   90.00
_cell.angle_beta   90.00
_cell.angle_gamma   90.00
#
_symmetry.space_group_name_H-M   'P 1'
#
loop_
_entity.id
_entity.type
_entity.pdbx_description
1 polymer ?
#
loop_
_entity_poly.entity_id
_entity_poly.type
_entity_poly.pdbx_seq_one_letter_code
_entity_poly.pdbx_strand_id
1 'polypeptide(L)'
;MDNMAYLQQIASNSSKPNSGKKSSPFGFLDKIIPYLTLRNISIALGAIFILILFSVFSGTKKIVENRDRDSLISSYYLAKYINEELIDNYKDYMQSSDVRGITASLQAVLAELELNEKNLLTSEFGIPELESAYDESDLATNQKNTVTKIAEEFQNGRISARLDRFALREFPLLLAYLINYQTEAETRTTNQKVKANTVERVKNLENIKSQYENFKSSAI
;
A
#
# COMPACT_ATOMS: atom_id res chain seq x y z
N MET A 1 -39.50 92.61 -22.91
CA MET A 1 -39.75 91.41 -22.07
C MET A 1 -40.16 90.29 -23.01
N ASP A 2 -39.79 89.05 -22.66
CA ASP A 2 -40.02 87.76 -23.37
C ASP A 2 -38.77 87.09 -23.97
N ASN A 3 -37.72 86.98 -23.15
CA ASN A 3 -36.54 86.12 -23.34
C ASN A 3 -36.73 84.74 -22.67
N MET A 4 -37.89 84.09 -22.81
CA MET A 4 -38.14 82.78 -22.16
C MET A 4 -38.87 81.75 -23.02
N ALA A 5 -39.01 81.95 -24.33
CA ALA A 5 -39.61 80.94 -25.21
C ALA A 5 -38.58 79.98 -25.85
N TYR A 6 -37.28 80.29 -25.81
CA TYR A 6 -36.27 79.51 -26.54
C TYR A 6 -35.51 78.45 -25.70
N LEU A 7 -35.72 78.40 -24.38
CA LEU A 7 -35.02 77.44 -23.50
C LEU A 7 -35.86 76.20 -23.14
N GLN A 8 -37.14 76.15 -23.51
CA GLN A 8 -37.97 74.96 -23.27
C GLN A 8 -37.94 73.92 -24.41
N GLN A 9 -37.22 74.19 -25.51
CA GLN A 9 -37.16 73.27 -26.66
C GLN A 9 -35.89 72.41 -26.71
N ILE A 10 -34.96 72.54 -25.76
CA ILE A 10 -33.77 71.65 -25.66
C ILE A 10 -33.98 70.53 -24.62
N ALA A 11 -35.07 70.56 -23.85
CA ALA A 11 -35.37 69.53 -22.85
C ALA A 11 -36.19 68.33 -23.38
N SER A 12 -36.68 68.38 -24.62
CA SER A 12 -37.51 67.31 -25.19
C SER A 12 -36.90 66.72 -26.47
N ASN A 13 -35.89 65.87 -26.31
CA ASN A 13 -35.64 64.65 -27.11
C ASN A 13 -34.16 64.25 -27.06
N SER A 14 -33.80 63.35 -26.16
CA SER A 14 -32.94 62.21 -26.53
C SER A 14 -32.99 61.12 -25.46
N SER A 15 -33.89 60.18 -25.76
CA SER A 15 -33.95 58.82 -25.25
C SER A 15 -32.61 58.07 -25.37
N LYS A 16 -32.03 57.64 -24.24
CA LYS A 16 -31.60 56.26 -23.89
C LYS A 16 -30.54 56.28 -22.78
N PRO A 17 -30.71 55.53 -21.69
CA PRO A 17 -29.63 55.30 -20.74
C PRO A 17 -28.64 54.30 -21.38
N ASN A 18 -27.43 54.77 -21.68
CA ASN A 18 -26.33 53.89 -22.03
C ASN A 18 -25.80 53.25 -20.74
N SER A 19 -26.46 52.19 -20.27
CA SER A 19 -25.96 51.39 -19.15
C SER A 19 -24.77 50.58 -19.64
N GLY A 20 -23.58 51.18 -19.53
CA GLY A 20 -22.32 50.46 -19.64
C GLY A 20 -22.25 49.39 -18.57
N LYS A 21 -22.72 48.17 -18.88
CA LYS A 21 -22.39 46.97 -18.11
C LYS A 21 -20.88 46.74 -18.26
N LYS A 22 -20.10 47.31 -17.34
CA LYS A 22 -18.81 46.72 -17.00
C LYS A 22 -19.11 45.40 -16.32
N SER A 23 -18.99 44.30 -17.06
CA SER A 23 -18.97 42.96 -16.48
C SER A 23 -17.75 42.86 -15.57
N SER A 24 -17.96 43.06 -14.28
CA SER A 24 -16.95 42.73 -13.26
C SER A 24 -16.66 41.24 -13.36
N PRO A 25 -15.38 40.81 -13.36
CA PRO A 25 -15.01 39.38 -13.36
C PRO A 25 -15.48 38.66 -12.09
N PHE A 26 -16.01 39.41 -11.12
CA PHE A 26 -16.61 38.94 -9.88
C PHE A 26 -18.14 38.97 -9.86
N GLY A 27 -18.82 39.04 -11.01
CA GLY A 27 -20.30 39.06 -11.07
C GLY A 27 -21.01 37.85 -10.43
N PHE A 28 -20.25 36.81 -10.05
CA PHE A 28 -20.74 35.72 -9.20
C PHE A 28 -20.90 36.16 -7.73
N LEU A 29 -20.01 37.01 -7.19
CA LEU A 29 -20.07 37.51 -5.82
C LEU A 29 -21.32 38.36 -5.60
N ASP A 30 -21.70 39.22 -6.55
CA ASP A 30 -22.90 40.06 -6.45
C ASP A 30 -24.21 39.25 -6.35
N LYS A 31 -24.22 38.01 -6.87
CA LYS A 31 -25.35 37.08 -6.72
C LYS A 31 -25.38 36.34 -5.38
N ILE A 32 -24.26 36.32 -4.65
CA ILE A 32 -24.10 35.62 -3.37
C ILE A 32 -24.36 36.57 -2.20
N ILE A 33 -24.13 37.88 -2.37
CA ILE A 33 -24.40 38.93 -1.35
C ILE A 33 -25.77 38.80 -0.67
N PRO A 34 -26.91 38.59 -1.38
CA PRO A 34 -28.22 38.43 -0.71
C PRO A 34 -28.38 37.13 0.09
N TYR A 35 -27.50 36.14 -0.12
CA TYR A 35 -27.50 34.86 0.61
C TYR A 35 -26.49 34.82 1.77
N LEU A 36 -25.65 35.85 1.94
CA LEU A 36 -24.67 36.01 3.03
C LEU A 36 -25.35 36.43 4.35
N THR A 37 -26.31 35.63 4.83
CA THR A 37 -26.77 35.73 6.22
C THR A 37 -25.82 34.98 7.14
N LEU A 38 -25.67 35.41 8.40
CA LEU A 38 -24.79 34.78 9.39
C LEU A 38 -25.01 33.25 9.48
N ARG A 39 -26.27 32.83 9.33
CA ARG A 39 -26.71 31.42 9.30
C ARG A 39 -26.23 30.66 8.07
N ASN A 40 -26.23 31.28 6.89
CA ASN A 40 -25.76 30.62 5.67
C ASN A 40 -24.23 30.56 5.61
N ILE A 41 -23.55 31.56 6.18
CA ILE A 41 -22.08 31.56 6.33
C ILE A 41 -21.65 30.42 7.26
N SER A 42 -22.33 30.22 8.40
CA SER A 42 -22.00 29.14 9.33
C SER A 42 -22.24 27.75 8.73
N ILE A 43 -23.33 27.57 7.97
CA ILE A 43 -23.60 26.32 7.23
C ILE A 43 -22.52 26.07 6.16
N ALA A 44 -22.14 27.10 5.41
CA ALA A 44 -21.10 26.98 4.38
C ALA A 44 -19.73 26.63 4.99
N LEU A 45 -19.34 27.27 6.09
CA LEU A 45 -18.10 26.96 6.80
C LEU A 45 -18.12 25.54 7.40
N GLY A 46 -19.26 25.10 7.95
CA GLY A 46 -19.44 23.73 8.42
C GLY A 46 -19.30 22.70 7.30
N ALA A 47 -19.90 22.96 6.13
CA ALA A 47 -19.77 22.09 4.96
C ALA A 47 -18.32 22.02 4.45
N ILE A 48 -17.62 23.15 4.39
CA ILE A 48 -16.19 23.20 4.00
C ILE A 48 -15.34 22.40 5.00
N PHE A 49 -15.59 22.55 6.29
CA PHE A 49 -14.88 21.80 7.33
C PHE A 49 -15.08 20.29 7.20
N ILE A 50 -16.32 19.84 6.96
CA ILE A 50 -16.63 18.43 6.70
C ILE A 50 -15.92 17.92 5.44
N LEU A 51 -15.88 18.71 4.36
CA LEU A 51 -15.17 18.34 3.13
C LEU A 51 -13.66 18.24 3.32
N ILE A 52 -13.06 19.11 4.14
CA ILE A 52 -11.63 19.04 4.49
C ILE A 52 -11.35 17.79 5.34
N LEU A 53 -12.17 17.51 6.35
CA LEU A 53 -12.03 16.29 7.15
C LEU A 53 -12.17 15.03 6.28
N PHE A 54 -13.15 15.02 5.37
CA PHE A 54 -13.38 13.91 4.46
C PHE A 54 -12.22 13.72 3.49
N SER A 55 -11.63 14.79 2.95
CA SER A 55 -10.49 14.69 2.03
C SER A 55 -9.22 14.21 2.72
N VAL A 56 -8.94 14.69 3.94
CA VAL A 56 -7.82 14.22 4.76
C VAL A 56 -8.00 12.75 5.16
N PHE A 57 -9.18 12.37 5.64
CA PHE A 57 -9.48 10.99 6.04
C PHE A 57 -9.50 10.00 4.86
N SER A 58 -9.97 10.44 3.69
CA SER A 58 -9.93 9.63 2.47
C SER A 58 -8.50 9.48 1.94
N GLY A 59 -7.68 10.53 2.06
CA GLY A 59 -6.27 10.50 1.67
C GLY A 59 -5.45 9.53 2.54
N THR A 60 -5.63 9.57 3.86
CA THR A 60 -4.95 8.64 4.78
C THR A 60 -5.37 7.20 4.54
N LYS A 61 -6.66 6.94 4.29
CA LYS A 61 -7.15 5.60 3.95
C LYS A 61 -6.45 5.03 2.71
N LYS A 62 -6.35 5.81 1.63
CA LYS A 62 -5.65 5.40 0.39
C LYS A 62 -4.16 5.11 0.61
N ILE A 63 -3.49 5.89 1.45
CA ILE A 63 -2.06 5.69 1.75
C ILE A 63 -1.84 4.40 2.54
N VAL A 64 -2.69 4.12 3.53
CA VAL A 64 -2.61 2.87 4.32
C VAL A 64 -2.91 1.66 3.44
N GLU A 65 -3.97 1.72 2.64
CA GLU A 65 -4.38 0.64 1.73
C GLU A 65 -3.28 0.30 0.69
N ASN A 66 -2.61 1.31 0.13
CA ASN A 66 -1.48 1.09 -0.78
C ASN A 66 -0.28 0.44 -0.08
N ARG A 67 0.01 0.81 1.18
CA ARG A 67 1.13 0.22 1.92
C ARG A 67 0.84 -1.21 2.36
N ASP A 68 -0.36 -1.48 2.87
CA ASP A 68 -0.77 -2.84 3.23
C ASP A 68 -0.67 -3.76 2.00
N ARG A 69 -1.16 -3.28 0.84
CA ARG A 69 -1.00 -3.97 -0.44
C ARG A 69 0.47 -4.23 -0.75
N ASP A 70 1.32 -3.22 -0.72
CA ASP A 70 2.73 -3.34 -1.11
C ASP A 70 3.51 -4.28 -0.17
N SER A 71 3.18 -4.29 1.13
CA SER A 71 3.73 -5.25 2.11
C SER A 71 3.31 -6.68 1.78
N LEU A 72 2.02 -6.92 1.46
CA LEU A 72 1.54 -8.25 1.06
C LEU A 72 2.15 -8.72 -0.27
N ILE A 73 2.31 -7.81 -1.24
CA ILE A 73 3.00 -8.12 -2.51
C ILE A 73 4.47 -8.50 -2.26
N SER A 74 5.15 -7.73 -1.42
CA SER A 74 6.55 -8.00 -1.06
C SER A 74 6.69 -9.35 -0.34
N SER A 75 5.77 -9.66 0.55
CA SER A 75 5.73 -10.95 1.24
C SER A 75 5.50 -12.10 0.26
N TYR A 76 4.60 -11.95 -0.72
CA TYR A 76 4.34 -12.95 -1.76
C TYR A 76 5.60 -13.27 -2.56
N TYR A 77 6.23 -12.25 -3.13
CA TYR A 77 7.40 -12.47 -3.96
C TYR A 77 8.57 -13.00 -3.14
N LEU A 78 8.76 -12.54 -1.90
CA LEU A 78 9.80 -13.08 -1.04
C LEU A 78 9.56 -14.57 -0.75
N ALA A 79 8.33 -14.96 -0.41
CA ALA A 79 7.98 -16.35 -0.18
C ALA A 79 8.20 -17.23 -1.42
N LYS A 80 7.69 -16.77 -2.57
CA LYS A 80 7.88 -17.42 -3.88
C LYS A 80 9.35 -17.65 -4.18
N TYR A 81 10.18 -16.61 -4.10
CA TYR A 81 11.60 -16.74 -4.42
C TYR A 81 12.35 -17.59 -3.40
N ILE A 82 12.01 -17.56 -2.10
CA ILE A 82 12.59 -18.50 -1.13
C ILE A 82 12.30 -19.95 -1.54
N ASN A 83 11.07 -20.25 -1.96
CA ASN A 83 10.68 -21.57 -2.44
C ASN A 83 11.46 -21.97 -3.71
N GLU A 84 11.36 -21.16 -4.76
CA GLU A 84 11.90 -21.46 -6.09
C GLU A 84 13.44 -21.45 -6.13
N GLU A 85 14.07 -20.45 -5.51
CA GLU A 85 15.51 -20.22 -5.66
C GLU A 85 16.34 -20.91 -4.56
N LEU A 86 15.76 -21.12 -3.37
CA LEU A 86 16.48 -21.71 -2.24
C LEU A 86 16.00 -23.13 -1.93
N ILE A 87 14.72 -23.32 -1.63
CA ILE A 87 14.27 -24.61 -1.11
C ILE A 87 14.29 -25.67 -2.21
N ASP A 88 13.69 -25.40 -3.37
CA ASP A 88 13.62 -26.40 -4.45
C ASP A 88 14.99 -26.72 -5.04
N ASN A 89 15.90 -25.75 -5.05
CA ASN A 89 17.27 -25.96 -5.55
C ASN A 89 18.19 -26.68 -4.55
N TYR A 90 17.97 -26.54 -3.24
CA TYR A 90 18.96 -26.95 -2.23
C TYR A 90 18.49 -27.97 -1.19
N LYS A 91 17.19 -28.21 -1.00
CA LYS A 91 16.67 -29.08 0.09
C LYS A 91 17.24 -30.50 0.07
N ASP A 92 17.43 -31.07 -1.11
CA ASP A 92 17.93 -32.45 -1.26
C ASP A 92 19.43 -32.58 -0.96
N TYR A 93 20.16 -31.46 -0.96
CA TYR A 93 21.60 -31.41 -0.66
C TYR A 93 21.89 -31.19 0.83
N MET A 94 20.87 -30.91 1.65
CA MET A 94 21.03 -30.75 3.10
C MET A 94 21.33 -32.11 3.74
N GLN A 95 22.30 -32.15 4.64
CA GLN A 95 22.80 -33.40 5.21
C GLN A 95 21.96 -33.84 6.41
N SER A 96 21.60 -32.89 7.28
CA SER A 96 20.79 -33.11 8.46
C SER A 96 19.34 -33.42 8.10
N SER A 97 18.84 -34.57 8.59
CA SER A 97 17.42 -34.93 8.48
C SER A 97 16.51 -33.92 9.16
N ASP A 98 16.97 -33.36 10.28
CA ASP A 98 16.19 -32.41 11.07
C ASP A 98 16.10 -31.07 10.36
N VAL A 99 17.21 -30.58 9.77
CA VAL A 99 17.20 -29.36 8.95
C VAL A 99 16.27 -29.54 7.76
N ARG A 100 16.34 -30.69 7.06
CA ARG A 100 15.39 -31.01 5.98
C ARG A 100 13.94 -31.03 6.45
N GLY A 101 13.66 -31.57 7.64
CA GLY A 101 12.33 -31.59 8.23
C GLY A 101 11.79 -30.19 8.51
N ILE A 102 12.62 -29.30 9.08
CA ILE A 102 12.27 -27.89 9.29
C ILE A 102 12.08 -27.19 7.94
N THR A 103 12.93 -27.44 6.96
CA THR A 103 12.82 -26.87 5.59
C THR A 103 11.56 -27.33 4.85
N ALA A 104 11.16 -28.59 4.99
CA ALA A 104 9.89 -29.07 4.45
C ALA A 104 8.68 -28.38 5.10
N SER A 105 8.75 -28.15 6.42
CA SER A 105 7.73 -27.39 7.15
C SER A 105 7.69 -25.93 6.72
N LEU A 106 8.86 -25.31 6.48
CA LEU A 106 8.99 -23.99 5.89
C LEU A 106 8.31 -23.92 4.51
N GLN A 107 8.62 -24.86 3.61
CA GLN A 107 8.04 -24.91 2.26
C GLN A 107 6.51 -24.93 2.31
N ALA A 108 5.93 -25.73 3.21
CA ALA A 108 4.48 -25.77 3.40
C ALA A 108 3.90 -24.42 3.88
N VAL A 109 4.57 -23.78 4.85
CA VAL A 109 4.15 -22.45 5.36
C VAL A 109 4.27 -21.37 4.28
N LEU A 110 5.31 -21.41 3.45
CA LEU A 110 5.50 -20.47 2.34
C LEU A 110 4.43 -20.66 1.26
N ALA A 111 4.14 -21.90 0.85
CA ALA A 111 3.09 -22.18 -0.13
C ALA A 111 1.71 -21.71 0.37
N GLU A 112 1.43 -21.89 1.66
CA GLU A 112 0.21 -21.40 2.27
C GLU A 112 0.18 -19.86 2.34
N LEU A 113 1.32 -19.23 2.62
CA LEU A 113 1.46 -17.77 2.62
C LEU A 113 1.18 -17.19 1.23
N GLU A 114 1.82 -17.72 0.19
CA GLU A 114 1.64 -17.30 -1.21
C GLU A 114 0.17 -17.39 -1.65
N LEU A 115 -0.49 -18.52 -1.37
CA LEU A 115 -1.89 -18.72 -1.70
C LEU A 115 -2.80 -17.72 -0.98
N ASN A 116 -2.57 -17.49 0.30
CA ASN A 116 -3.36 -16.56 1.10
C ASN A 116 -3.19 -15.11 0.65
N GLU A 117 -1.96 -14.69 0.35
CA GLU A 117 -1.67 -13.35 -0.11
C GLU A 117 -2.29 -13.10 -1.48
N LYS A 118 -2.18 -14.05 -2.40
CA LYS A 118 -2.86 -13.97 -3.70
C LYS A 118 -4.38 -13.80 -3.53
N ASN A 119 -4.98 -14.57 -2.61
CA ASN A 119 -6.41 -14.48 -2.33
C ASN A 119 -6.78 -13.12 -1.72
N LEU A 120 -6.02 -12.61 -0.75
CA LEU A 120 -6.27 -11.30 -0.13
C LEU A 120 -6.07 -10.15 -1.11
N LEU A 121 -4.99 -10.17 -1.89
CA LEU A 121 -4.69 -9.17 -2.92
C LEU A 121 -5.79 -9.14 -3.98
N THR A 122 -6.35 -10.30 -4.32
CA THR A 122 -7.52 -10.37 -5.21
C THR A 122 -8.78 -9.83 -4.54
N SER A 123 -9.15 -10.36 -3.36
CA SER A 123 -10.48 -10.11 -2.77
C SER A 123 -10.60 -8.75 -2.10
N GLU A 124 -9.53 -8.25 -1.50
CA GLU A 124 -9.54 -7.02 -0.70
C GLU A 124 -8.89 -5.83 -1.42
N PHE A 125 -7.99 -6.09 -2.38
CA PHE A 125 -7.27 -5.03 -3.12
C PHE A 125 -7.53 -5.04 -4.64
N GLY A 126 -8.33 -5.99 -5.15
CA GLY A 126 -8.73 -6.02 -6.56
C GLY A 126 -7.62 -6.38 -7.55
N ILE A 127 -6.66 -7.22 -7.15
CA ILE A 127 -5.48 -7.61 -7.95
C ILE A 127 -5.55 -9.12 -8.30
N PRO A 128 -6.37 -9.51 -9.30
CA PRO A 128 -6.56 -10.92 -9.66
C PRO A 128 -5.36 -11.56 -10.36
N GLU A 129 -4.55 -10.76 -11.06
CA GLU A 129 -3.39 -11.22 -11.84
C GLU A 129 -2.09 -10.66 -11.26
N LEU A 130 -1.82 -11.01 -9.99
CA LEU A 130 -0.68 -10.49 -9.23
C LEU A 130 0.65 -10.58 -9.99
N GLU A 131 0.94 -11.73 -10.59
CA GLU A 131 2.18 -11.95 -11.32
C GLU A 131 2.24 -11.05 -12.55
N SER A 132 1.25 -11.10 -13.44
CA SER A 132 1.22 -10.23 -14.62
C SER A 132 1.28 -8.73 -14.28
N ALA A 133 0.76 -8.32 -13.13
CA ALA A 133 0.75 -6.93 -12.70
C ALA A 133 2.04 -6.48 -12.00
N TYR A 134 2.80 -7.38 -11.37
CA TYR A 134 3.90 -7.01 -10.47
C TYR A 134 5.21 -7.77 -10.66
N ASP A 135 5.32 -8.74 -11.56
CA ASP A 135 6.54 -9.58 -11.71
C ASP A 135 7.77 -8.73 -12.06
N GLU A 136 7.56 -7.66 -12.85
CA GLU A 136 8.59 -6.67 -13.22
C GLU A 136 8.60 -5.43 -12.30
N SER A 137 7.81 -5.42 -11.23
CA SER A 137 7.79 -4.28 -10.30
C SER A 137 9.06 -4.21 -9.48
N ASP A 138 9.36 -3.01 -8.96
CA ASP A 138 10.46 -2.81 -8.01
C ASP A 138 10.31 -3.70 -6.77
N LEU A 139 9.07 -3.97 -6.32
CA LEU A 139 8.81 -4.84 -5.18
C LEU A 139 9.28 -6.27 -5.46
N ALA A 140 8.82 -6.88 -6.56
CA ALA A 140 9.23 -8.22 -6.95
C ALA A 140 10.74 -8.30 -7.22
N THR A 141 11.28 -7.33 -7.95
CA THR A 141 12.71 -7.26 -8.28
C THR A 141 13.58 -7.16 -7.03
N ASN A 142 13.19 -6.37 -6.03
CA ASN A 142 13.92 -6.26 -4.77
C ASN A 142 13.93 -7.58 -3.99
N GLN A 143 12.79 -8.29 -3.94
CA GLN A 143 12.74 -9.60 -3.28
C GLN A 143 13.60 -10.63 -4.02
N LYS A 144 13.51 -10.67 -5.36
CA LYS A 144 14.31 -11.55 -6.18
C LYS A 144 15.80 -11.33 -5.97
N ASN A 145 16.24 -10.07 -5.99
CA ASN A 145 17.64 -9.70 -5.77
C ASN A 145 18.13 -10.09 -4.36
N THR A 146 17.26 -9.95 -3.35
CA THR A 146 17.59 -10.34 -1.96
C THR A 146 17.84 -11.84 -1.89
N VAL A 147 16.93 -12.64 -2.45
CA VAL A 147 17.05 -14.10 -2.43
C VAL A 147 18.19 -14.60 -3.31
N THR A 148 18.40 -14.00 -4.49
CA THR A 148 19.50 -14.37 -5.40
C THR A 148 20.86 -14.26 -4.73
N LYS A 149 21.11 -13.19 -3.96
CA LYS A 149 22.35 -13.04 -3.18
C LYS A 149 22.53 -14.15 -2.15
N ILE A 150 21.44 -14.58 -1.51
CA ILE A 150 21.47 -15.68 -0.55
C ILE A 150 21.66 -17.03 -1.27
N ALA A 151 21.12 -17.18 -2.48
CA ALA A 151 21.31 -18.38 -3.29
C ALA A 151 22.80 -18.61 -3.63
N GLU A 152 23.59 -17.54 -3.84
CA GLU A 152 25.03 -17.63 -3.99
C GLU A 152 25.71 -18.22 -2.74
N GLU A 153 25.30 -17.80 -1.54
CA GLU A 153 25.77 -18.33 -0.27
C GLU A 153 25.37 -19.80 -0.08
N PHE A 154 24.15 -20.18 -0.50
CA PHE A 154 23.70 -21.58 -0.49
C PHE A 154 24.52 -22.45 -1.43
N GLN A 155 24.84 -21.94 -2.63
CA GLN A 155 25.70 -22.64 -3.57
C GLN A 155 27.11 -22.85 -2.99
N ASN A 156 27.68 -21.82 -2.37
CA ASN A 156 28.96 -21.91 -1.66
C ASN A 156 28.89 -22.92 -0.50
N GLY A 157 27.80 -22.92 0.25
CA GLY A 157 27.51 -23.88 1.31
C GLY A 157 27.44 -25.32 0.79
N ARG A 158 26.77 -25.53 -0.34
CA ARG A 158 26.69 -26.84 -1.01
C ARG A 158 28.07 -27.35 -1.40
N ILE A 159 28.86 -26.52 -2.07
CA ILE A 159 30.21 -26.88 -2.54
C ILE A 159 31.15 -27.17 -1.35
N SER A 160 31.02 -26.43 -0.26
CA SER A 160 31.86 -26.58 0.93
C SER A 160 31.35 -27.57 1.98
N ALA A 161 30.28 -28.32 1.67
CA ALA A 161 29.60 -29.25 2.60
C ALA A 161 29.16 -28.57 3.91
N ARG A 162 28.75 -27.31 3.84
CA ARG A 162 28.27 -26.49 4.97
C ARG A 162 26.85 -25.97 4.76
N LEU A 163 26.12 -26.50 3.78
CA LEU A 163 24.79 -26.01 3.39
C LEU A 163 23.84 -25.88 4.59
N ASP A 164 23.80 -26.88 5.47
CA ASP A 164 22.96 -26.86 6.68
C ASP A 164 23.25 -25.63 7.55
N ARG A 165 24.52 -25.24 7.70
CA ARG A 165 24.92 -24.05 8.47
C ARG A 165 24.43 -22.76 7.82
N PHE A 166 24.45 -22.69 6.48
CA PHE A 166 23.90 -21.56 5.76
C PHE A 166 22.37 -21.50 5.88
N ALA A 167 21.68 -22.64 5.74
CA ALA A 167 20.24 -22.73 5.95
C ALA A 167 19.83 -22.27 7.36
N LEU A 168 20.52 -22.76 8.40
CA LEU A 168 20.30 -22.35 9.79
C LEU A 168 20.59 -20.87 10.05
N ARG A 169 21.42 -20.22 9.23
CA ARG A 169 21.77 -18.79 9.36
C ARG A 169 20.80 -17.90 8.60
N GLU A 170 20.50 -18.24 7.36
CA GLU A 170 19.80 -17.37 6.41
C GLU A 170 18.28 -17.50 6.50
N PHE A 171 17.74 -18.70 6.71
CA PHE A 171 16.28 -18.86 6.81
C PHE A 171 15.66 -18.06 7.96
N PRO A 172 16.25 -17.98 9.18
CA PRO A 172 15.75 -17.09 10.22
C PRO A 172 15.70 -15.62 9.81
N LEU A 173 16.67 -15.14 9.02
CA LEU A 173 16.73 -13.76 8.54
C LEU A 173 15.62 -13.51 7.51
N LEU A 174 15.47 -14.41 6.54
CA LEU A 174 14.40 -14.38 5.55
C LEU A 174 13.01 -14.43 6.20
N LEU A 175 12.84 -15.28 7.21
CA LEU A 175 11.62 -15.36 8.01
C LEU A 175 11.36 -14.06 8.78
N ALA A 176 12.39 -13.39 9.29
CA ALA A 176 12.23 -12.09 9.94
C ALA A 176 11.72 -11.01 8.96
N TYR A 177 12.17 -11.02 7.70
CA TYR A 177 11.62 -10.14 6.67
C TYR A 177 10.15 -10.43 6.38
N LEU A 178 9.78 -11.70 6.21
CA LEU A 178 8.37 -12.09 6.01
C LEU A 178 7.50 -11.68 7.20
N ILE A 179 7.95 -11.95 8.43
CA ILE A 179 7.24 -11.53 9.66
C ILE A 179 7.07 -10.01 9.69
N ASN A 180 8.10 -9.25 9.30
CA ASN A 180 8.01 -7.79 9.25
C ASN A 180 6.92 -7.31 8.27
N TYR A 181 6.90 -7.85 7.04
CA TYR A 181 5.85 -7.50 6.07
C TYR A 181 4.45 -7.82 6.58
N GLN A 182 4.27 -9.01 7.19
CA GLN A 182 2.98 -9.40 7.77
C GLN A 182 2.58 -8.51 8.94
N THR A 183 3.52 -8.15 9.81
CA THR A 183 3.28 -7.30 10.99
C THR A 183 2.97 -5.86 10.57
N GLU A 184 3.63 -5.36 9.53
CA GLU A 184 3.35 -4.03 8.99
C GLU A 184 1.92 -3.92 8.47
N ALA A 185 1.47 -4.93 7.70
CA ALA A 185 0.09 -5.03 7.25
C ALA A 185 -0.88 -5.21 8.44
N GLU A 186 -0.56 -6.08 9.41
CA GLU A 186 -1.41 -6.35 10.58
C GLU A 186 -1.69 -5.09 11.42
N THR A 187 -0.63 -4.36 11.76
CA THR A 187 -0.68 -3.27 12.74
C THR A 187 -1.39 -2.04 12.21
N ARG A 188 -1.44 -1.87 10.89
CA ARG A 188 -1.93 -0.65 10.23
C ARG A 188 -3.26 -0.84 9.53
N THR A 189 -3.57 -2.06 9.10
CA THR A 189 -4.76 -2.28 8.32
C THR A 189 -6.03 -2.02 9.11
N THR A 190 -7.01 -1.45 8.42
CA THR A 190 -8.39 -1.34 8.93
C THR A 190 -9.26 -2.49 8.45
N ASN A 191 -8.74 -3.35 7.55
CA ASN A 191 -9.44 -4.50 7.03
C ASN A 191 -9.33 -5.69 8.00
N GLN A 192 -10.47 -6.09 8.57
CA GLN A 192 -10.51 -7.17 9.56
C GLN A 192 -10.06 -8.53 8.99
N LYS A 193 -10.29 -8.79 7.70
CA LYS A 193 -9.84 -10.04 7.06
C LYS A 193 -8.34 -10.06 6.88
N VAL A 194 -7.76 -8.95 6.39
CA VAL A 194 -6.30 -8.81 6.27
C VAL A 194 -5.67 -8.98 7.65
N LYS A 195 -6.20 -8.31 8.68
CA LYS A 195 -5.71 -8.43 10.05
C LYS A 195 -5.77 -9.85 10.59
N ALA A 196 -6.91 -10.54 10.44
CA ALA A 196 -7.05 -11.91 10.94
C ALA A 196 -6.08 -12.87 10.24
N ASN A 197 -5.89 -12.71 8.93
CA ASN A 197 -4.97 -13.52 8.16
C ASN A 197 -3.51 -13.27 8.58
N THR A 198 -3.08 -12.01 8.65
CA THR A 198 -1.69 -11.65 8.96
C THR A 198 -1.28 -12.11 10.37
N VAL A 199 -2.17 -12.05 11.37
CA VAL A 199 -1.91 -12.60 12.73
C VAL A 199 -1.56 -14.08 12.68
N GLU A 200 -2.33 -14.87 11.94
CA GLU A 200 -2.10 -16.31 11.82
C GLU A 200 -0.78 -16.60 11.08
N ARG A 201 -0.49 -15.84 10.02
CA ARG A 201 0.74 -15.96 9.24
C ARG A 201 1.98 -15.61 10.08
N VAL A 202 1.94 -14.53 10.85
CA VAL A 202 3.02 -14.15 11.79
C VAL A 202 3.30 -15.30 12.74
N LYS A 203 2.28 -15.87 13.37
CA LYS A 203 2.44 -17.00 14.30
C LYS A 203 3.10 -18.23 13.65
N ASN A 204 2.68 -18.58 12.44
CA ASN A 204 3.24 -19.73 11.72
C ASN A 204 4.71 -19.49 11.33
N LEU A 205 5.03 -18.29 10.84
CA LEU A 205 6.40 -17.90 10.51
C LEU A 205 7.31 -17.85 11.74
N GLU A 206 6.82 -17.30 12.86
CA GLU A 206 7.54 -17.28 14.13
C GLU A 206 7.84 -18.69 14.66
N ASN A 207 6.88 -19.61 14.53
CA ASN A 207 7.08 -21.01 14.91
C ASN A 207 8.22 -21.65 14.10
N ILE A 208 8.20 -21.51 12.77
CA ILE A 208 9.28 -22.07 11.92
C ILE A 208 10.62 -21.38 12.21
N LYS A 209 10.62 -20.05 12.38
CA LYS A 209 11.83 -19.30 12.74
C LYS A 209 12.43 -19.81 14.05
N SER A 210 11.59 -20.04 15.05
CA SER A 210 11.99 -20.58 16.35
C SER A 210 12.61 -21.98 16.22
N GLN A 211 12.11 -22.83 15.33
CA GLN A 211 12.68 -24.16 15.09
C GLN A 211 14.10 -24.07 14.51
N TYR A 212 14.35 -23.15 13.57
CA TYR A 212 15.70 -22.90 13.05
C TYR A 212 16.62 -22.31 14.13
N GLU A 213 16.18 -21.31 14.89
CA GLU A 213 17.00 -20.63 15.90
C GLU A 213 17.35 -21.53 17.09
N ASN A 214 16.43 -22.41 17.48
CA ASN A 214 16.63 -23.35 18.59
C ASN A 214 17.18 -24.70 18.12
N PHE A 215 17.60 -24.81 16.86
CA PHE A 215 18.22 -26.03 16.36
C PHE A 215 19.47 -26.36 17.19
N LYS A 216 19.40 -27.45 17.95
CA LYS A 216 20.53 -27.99 18.69
C LYS A 216 21.12 -29.13 17.88
N SER A 217 22.27 -28.86 17.29
CA SER A 217 23.00 -29.92 16.62
C SER A 217 23.51 -30.94 17.63
N SER A 218 23.22 -32.22 17.38
CA SER A 218 23.91 -33.33 18.05
C SER A 218 25.26 -33.66 17.37
N ALA A 219 25.52 -33.12 16.17
CA ALA A 219 26.63 -33.50 15.30
C ALA A 219 26.94 -32.45 14.20
N ILE A 220 27.36 -31.23 14.58
CA ILE A 220 28.03 -30.26 13.69
C ILE A 220 29.39 -29.96 14.30
#